data_AF-A0AAV5UXS1-F1
#
_entry.id   AF-A0AAV5UXS1-F1
#
_cell.length_a   1.000
_cell.length_b   1.000
_cell.length_c   1.000
_cell.angle_alpha   90.00
_cell.angle_beta   90.00
_cell.angle_gamma   90.00
#
_symmetry.space_group_name_H-M   'P 1'
#
loop_
_entity.id
_entity.type
_entity.pdbx_description
1 polymer ?
#
loop_
_entity_poly.entity_id
_entity_poly.type
_entity_poly.pdbx_seq_one_letter_code
_entity_poly.pdbx_strand_id
1 'polypeptide(L)'
;WASFHRLERFHITVSIFGRSLLEKGLGKSMTVVLGDEMAIDFHTTNFDFSFITDYDQDSVKGMFRPFVTRLFEEVSRPMIELQITDTELVYMLGQLTWHLEGRAGVSSETLAISESFRARISNELHDYYVYELKMTNYAARLMKLMGIVNDVE
;
A
#
# COMPACT_ATOMS: atom_id res chain seq x y z
N TRP A 1 10.21 6.43 3.28
CA TRP A 1 10.72 5.17 2.71
C TRP A 1 9.97 3.94 3.20
N ALA A 2 9.69 3.76 4.50
CA ALA A 2 8.92 2.60 4.97
C ALA A 2 7.54 2.44 4.28
N SER A 3 6.76 3.51 4.20
CA SER A 3 5.43 3.51 3.56
C SER A 3 5.51 3.25 2.05
N PHE A 4 6.55 3.75 1.38
CA PHE A 4 6.84 3.45 -0.03
C PHE A 4 7.02 1.94 -0.25
N HIS A 5 7.93 1.31 0.51
CA HIS A 5 8.16 -0.13 0.40
C HIS A 5 6.92 -0.94 0.80
N ARG A 6 6.17 -0.47 1.81
CA ARG A 6 4.92 -1.12 2.20
C ARG A 6 3.91 -1.12 1.06
N LEU A 7 3.70 0.03 0.40
CA LEU A 7 2.79 0.12 -0.76
C LEU A 7 3.22 -0.81 -1.89
N GLU A 8 4.51 -0.79 -2.23
CA GLU A 8 5.08 -1.64 -3.28
C GLU A 8 4.91 -3.14 -2.95
N ARG A 9 5.24 -3.56 -1.73
CA ARG A 9 5.12 -4.96 -1.30
C ARG A 9 3.67 -5.44 -1.28
N PHE A 10 2.72 -4.59 -0.90
CA PHE A 10 1.30 -4.92 -1.00
C PHE A 10 0.82 -5.01 -2.45
N HIS A 11 1.28 -4.12 -3.33
CA HIS A 11 0.99 -4.22 -4.75
C HIS A 11 1.49 -5.55 -5.33
N ILE A 12 2.77 -5.91 -5.10
CA ILE A 12 3.34 -7.17 -5.57
C ILE A 12 2.56 -8.38 -5.01
N THR A 13 2.21 -8.34 -3.73
CA THR A 13 1.38 -9.37 -3.09
C THR A 13 0.05 -9.53 -3.83
N VAL A 14 -0.63 -8.43 -4.12
CA VAL A 14 -1.91 -8.42 -4.85
C VAL A 14 -1.73 -8.87 -6.30
N SER A 15 -0.64 -8.50 -6.98
CA SER A 15 -0.35 -8.96 -8.35
C SER A 15 -0.13 -10.47 -8.43
N ILE A 16 0.55 -11.06 -7.44
CA ILE A 16 0.85 -12.50 -7.41
C ILE A 16 -0.38 -13.32 -6.99
N PHE A 17 -1.02 -12.95 -5.90
CA PHE A 17 -2.07 -13.78 -5.27
C PHE A 17 -3.49 -13.36 -5.65
N GLY A 18 -3.71 -12.10 -6.04
CA GLY A 18 -4.98 -11.57 -6.52
C GLY A 18 -6.17 -11.92 -5.64
N ARG A 19 -7.25 -12.40 -6.26
CA ARG A 19 -8.50 -12.75 -5.56
C ARG A 19 -8.39 -13.91 -4.59
N SER A 20 -7.37 -14.76 -4.70
CA SER A 20 -7.17 -15.88 -3.76
C SER A 20 -6.97 -15.41 -2.31
N LEU A 21 -6.48 -14.17 -2.14
CA LEU A 21 -6.37 -13.49 -0.86
C LEU A 21 -7.74 -13.28 -0.20
N LEU A 22 -8.77 -12.98 -0.99
CA LEU A 22 -10.14 -12.75 -0.50
C LEU A 22 -10.87 -14.07 -0.23
N GLU A 23 -10.67 -15.08 -1.09
CA GLU A 23 -11.38 -16.36 -1.05
C GLU A 23 -11.06 -17.18 0.22
N LYS A 24 -9.82 -17.12 0.69
CA LYS A 24 -9.42 -17.81 1.92
C LYS A 24 -10.03 -17.17 3.16
N GLY A 25 -10.36 -15.87 3.09
CA GLY A 25 -10.88 -15.06 4.20
C GLY A 25 -9.81 -14.68 5.23
N LEU A 26 -9.94 -13.47 5.80
CA LEU A 26 -8.93 -12.88 6.70
C LEU A 26 -8.64 -13.69 7.95
N GLY A 27 -9.58 -14.53 8.38
CA GLY A 27 -9.40 -15.39 9.55
C GLY A 27 -8.50 -16.60 9.29
N LYS A 28 -8.18 -16.93 8.03
CA LYS A 28 -7.49 -18.16 7.66
C LYS A 28 -6.18 -17.94 6.92
N SER A 29 -6.06 -16.87 6.15
CA SER A 29 -4.86 -16.58 5.38
C SER A 29 -4.65 -15.08 5.26
N MET A 30 -3.39 -14.68 5.40
CA MET A 30 -2.94 -13.30 5.26
C MET A 30 -1.53 -13.34 4.71
N THR A 31 -1.47 -13.66 3.42
CA THR A 31 -0.21 -13.83 2.69
C THR A 31 0.32 -12.46 2.26
N VAL A 32 1.60 -12.20 2.53
CA VAL A 32 2.30 -10.97 2.14
C VAL A 32 3.69 -11.32 1.62
N VAL A 33 4.08 -10.69 0.52
CA VAL A 33 5.44 -10.74 -0.03
C VAL A 33 6.36 -9.85 0.80
N LEU A 34 7.44 -10.40 1.34
CA LEU A 34 8.43 -9.66 2.13
C LEU A 34 9.70 -9.35 1.33
N GLY A 35 10.03 -10.18 0.36
CA GLY A 35 11.20 -10.03 -0.49
C GLY A 35 10.98 -10.68 -1.85
N ASP A 36 12.00 -10.62 -2.69
CA ASP A 36 11.89 -10.98 -4.10
C ASP A 36 11.59 -12.48 -4.32
N GLU A 37 11.95 -13.32 -3.35
CA GLU A 37 11.77 -14.77 -3.39
C GLU A 37 10.96 -15.31 -2.19
N MET A 38 10.35 -14.44 -1.38
CA MET A 38 9.71 -14.86 -0.14
C MET A 38 8.36 -14.18 0.09
N ALA A 39 7.33 -15.01 0.27
CA ALA A 39 6.05 -14.64 0.84
C ALA A 39 5.82 -15.43 2.12
N ILE A 40 5.19 -14.79 3.10
CA ILE A 40 4.78 -15.40 4.35
C ILE A 40 3.27 -15.37 4.46
N ASP A 41 2.70 -16.28 5.22
CA ASP A 41 1.32 -16.18 5.64
C ASP A 41 1.27 -15.97 7.14
N PHE A 42 0.77 -14.81 7.56
CA PHE A 42 0.83 -14.42 8.96
C PHE A 42 0.14 -15.41 9.90
N HIS A 43 -0.89 -16.14 9.44
CA HIS A 43 -1.57 -17.10 10.31
C HIS A 43 -0.77 -18.40 10.45
N THR A 44 -0.23 -18.90 9.35
CA THR A 44 0.42 -20.24 9.31
C THR A 44 1.93 -20.22 9.53
N THR A 45 2.59 -19.09 9.31
CA THR A 45 4.03 -18.95 9.55
C THR A 45 4.30 -18.83 11.05
N ASN A 46 5.26 -19.63 11.55
CA ASN A 46 5.78 -19.51 12.90
C ASN A 46 6.86 -18.44 12.92
N PHE A 47 6.74 -17.48 13.85
CA PHE A 47 7.72 -16.44 14.05
C PHE A 47 8.49 -16.72 15.33
N ASP A 48 9.82 -16.63 15.24
CA ASP A 48 10.70 -16.77 16.39
C ASP A 48 11.13 -15.38 16.88
N PHE A 49 10.58 -14.99 18.02
CA PHE A 49 10.89 -13.76 18.74
C PHE A 49 11.77 -14.00 19.97
N SER A 50 12.31 -15.21 20.17
CA SER A 50 13.14 -15.56 21.35
C SER A 50 14.37 -14.67 21.52
N PHE A 51 14.89 -14.11 20.42
CA PHE A 51 15.98 -13.14 20.46
C PHE A 51 15.57 -11.78 21.05
N ILE A 52 14.29 -11.42 20.97
CA ILE A 52 13.75 -10.11 21.33
C ILE A 52 13.08 -10.16 22.71
N THR A 53 12.47 -11.30 23.05
CA THR A 53 11.67 -11.43 24.26
C THR A 53 11.47 -12.87 24.71
N ASP A 54 11.31 -13.05 26.02
CA ASP A 54 10.95 -14.32 26.66
C ASP A 54 9.42 -14.57 26.72
N TYR A 55 8.61 -13.67 26.16
CA TYR A 55 7.17 -13.89 26.07
C TYR A 55 6.83 -15.07 25.14
N ASP A 56 5.66 -15.67 25.38
CA ASP A 56 5.09 -16.67 24.50
C ASP A 56 4.95 -16.13 23.06
N GLN A 57 5.41 -16.93 22.10
CA GLN A 57 5.55 -16.53 20.70
C GLN A 57 4.18 -16.24 20.05
N ASP A 58 3.18 -17.06 20.37
CA ASP A 58 1.81 -16.90 19.86
C ASP A 58 1.14 -15.66 20.46
N SER A 59 1.43 -15.34 21.72
CA SER A 59 0.98 -14.12 22.38
C SER A 59 1.57 -12.88 21.70
N VAL A 60 2.88 -12.85 21.45
CA VAL A 60 3.56 -11.75 20.75
C VAL A 60 3.02 -11.59 19.32
N LYS A 61 2.89 -12.70 18.58
CA LYS A 61 2.27 -12.72 17.25
C LYS A 61 0.83 -12.18 17.29
N GLY A 62 0.05 -12.59 18.29
CA GLY A 62 -1.32 -12.13 18.51
C GLY A 62 -1.43 -10.62 18.65
N MET A 63 -0.44 -9.95 19.24
CA MET A 63 -0.42 -8.48 19.40
C MET A 63 -0.38 -7.75 18.05
N PHE A 64 0.26 -8.32 17.03
CA PHE A 64 0.34 -7.70 15.70
C PHE A 64 -0.89 -7.96 14.83
N ARG A 65 -1.73 -8.94 15.18
CA ARG A 65 -2.89 -9.35 14.37
C ARG A 65 -3.83 -8.19 13.98
N PRO A 66 -4.20 -7.26 14.88
CA PRO A 66 -5.06 -6.13 14.52
C PRO A 66 -4.43 -5.25 13.43
N PHE A 67 -3.13 -4.98 13.55
CA PHE A 67 -2.39 -4.17 12.59
C PHE A 67 -2.34 -4.83 11.21
N VAL A 68 -2.01 -6.12 11.13
CA VAL A 68 -1.92 -6.80 9.83
C VAL A 68 -3.33 -6.98 9.21
N THR A 69 -4.35 -7.23 10.03
CA THR A 69 -5.76 -7.28 9.57
C THR A 69 -6.19 -5.94 8.97
N ARG A 70 -5.86 -4.82 9.64
CA ARG A 70 -6.13 -3.47 9.15
C ARG A 70 -5.48 -3.25 7.79
N LEU A 71 -4.19 -3.56 7.65
CA LEU A 71 -3.49 -3.39 6.38
C LEU A 71 -4.09 -4.26 5.26
N PHE A 72 -4.57 -5.45 5.56
CA PHE A 72 -5.29 -6.23 4.56
C PHE A 72 -6.58 -5.52 4.11
N GLU A 73 -7.41 -5.10 5.06
CA GLU A 73 -8.72 -4.49 4.79
C GLU A 73 -8.62 -3.12 4.09
N GLU A 74 -7.66 -2.30 4.51
CA GLU A 74 -7.55 -0.91 4.06
C GLU A 74 -6.59 -0.75 2.87
N VAL A 75 -5.67 -1.70 2.66
CA VAL A 75 -4.68 -1.64 1.58
C VAL A 75 -4.92 -2.74 0.56
N SER A 76 -4.76 -4.01 0.95
CA SER A 76 -4.78 -5.13 0.00
C SER A 76 -6.13 -5.32 -0.68
N ARG A 77 -7.23 -5.33 0.09
CA ARG A 77 -8.58 -5.52 -0.46
C ARG A 77 -8.94 -4.42 -1.46
N PRO A 78 -8.79 -3.12 -1.15
CA PRO A 78 -9.03 -2.05 -2.12
C PRO A 78 -8.18 -2.18 -3.38
N MET A 79 -6.91 -2.57 -3.26
CA MET A 79 -6.04 -2.83 -4.42
C MET A 79 -6.62 -3.93 -5.34
N ILE A 80 -7.10 -5.04 -4.75
CA ILE A 80 -7.71 -6.15 -5.49
C ILE A 80 -9.02 -5.73 -6.15
N GLU A 81 -9.89 -5.04 -5.42
CA GLU A 81 -11.21 -4.62 -5.88
C GLU A 81 -11.13 -3.57 -6.99
N LEU A 82 -10.18 -2.64 -6.87
CA LEU A 82 -9.92 -1.63 -7.89
C LEU A 82 -9.20 -2.22 -9.10
N GLN A 83 -8.49 -3.34 -8.96
CA GLN A 83 -7.53 -3.81 -9.96
C GLN A 83 -6.59 -2.65 -10.34
N ILE A 84 -5.82 -2.20 -9.36
CA ILE A 84 -4.89 -1.07 -9.55
C ILE A 84 -3.96 -1.36 -10.72
N THR A 85 -3.74 -0.36 -11.56
CA THR A 85 -2.83 -0.45 -12.69
C THR A 85 -1.43 0.02 -12.30
N ASP A 86 -0.42 -0.38 -13.06
CA ASP A 86 0.96 0.08 -12.82
C ASP A 86 1.07 1.62 -12.89
N THR A 87 0.31 2.27 -13.77
CA THR A 87 0.24 3.74 -13.84
C THR A 87 -0.28 4.36 -12.55
N GLU A 88 -1.33 3.77 -11.97
CA GLU A 88 -1.90 4.23 -10.70
C GLU A 88 -0.95 3.95 -9.53
N LEU A 89 -0.25 2.81 -9.54
CA LEU A 89 0.79 2.51 -8.55
C LEU A 89 1.89 3.57 -8.58
N VAL A 90 2.43 3.90 -9.76
CA VAL A 90 3.48 4.91 -9.92
C VAL A 90 2.99 6.27 -9.42
N TYR A 91 1.75 6.64 -9.71
CA TYR A 91 1.14 7.85 -9.16
C TYR A 91 1.10 7.84 -7.63
N MET A 92 0.62 6.76 -7.00
CA MET A 92 0.54 6.63 -5.54
C MET A 92 1.92 6.66 -4.87
N LEU A 93 2.92 5.98 -5.46
CA LEU A 93 4.32 6.05 -5.01
C LEU A 93 4.89 7.47 -5.14
N GLY A 94 4.53 8.18 -6.21
CA GLY A 94 4.85 9.58 -6.40
C GLY A 94 4.27 10.47 -5.31
N GLN A 95 3.00 10.27 -4.94
CA GLN A 95 2.37 10.98 -3.81
C GLN A 95 3.13 10.75 -2.51
N LEU A 96 3.44 9.51 -2.14
CA LEU A 96 4.20 9.18 -0.92
C LEU A 96 5.61 9.81 -0.91
N THR A 97 6.26 9.86 -2.06
CA THR A 97 7.63 10.36 -2.20
C THR A 97 7.68 11.88 -2.03
N TRP A 98 6.72 12.59 -2.64
CA TRP A 98 6.68 14.06 -2.70
C TRP A 98 5.67 14.69 -1.73
N HIS A 99 5.14 13.92 -0.78
CA HIS A 99 4.35 14.47 0.32
C HIS A 99 5.28 15.12 1.37
N LEU A 100 5.73 16.35 1.09
CA LEU A 100 6.70 17.09 1.91
C LEU A 100 6.09 18.15 2.82
N GLU A 101 4.79 18.43 2.66
CA GLU A 101 4.07 19.40 3.50
C GLU A 101 4.21 19.04 4.99
N GLY A 102 4.51 20.03 5.83
CA GLY A 102 4.67 19.82 7.28
C GLY A 102 5.96 19.10 7.70
N ARG A 103 6.83 18.68 6.78
CA ARG A 103 8.12 18.06 7.13
C ARG A 103 9.14 19.10 7.59
N ALA A 104 9.73 18.87 8.76
CA ALA A 104 10.76 19.75 9.30
C ALA A 104 12.03 19.75 8.43
N GLY A 105 12.64 20.92 8.26
CA GLY A 105 13.92 21.07 7.54
C GLY A 105 13.81 21.09 6.02
N VAL A 106 12.60 21.15 5.44
CA VAL A 106 12.38 21.31 4.00
C VAL A 106 12.29 22.80 3.66
N SER A 107 13.04 23.25 2.65
CA SER A 107 13.02 24.65 2.22
C SER A 107 11.75 25.01 1.44
N SER A 108 11.38 26.29 1.40
CA SER A 108 10.26 26.80 0.61
C SER A 108 10.37 26.45 -0.88
N GLU A 109 11.58 26.51 -1.43
CA GLU A 109 11.85 26.19 -2.82
C GLU A 109 11.61 24.70 -3.08
N THR A 110 12.03 23.84 -2.15
CA THR A 110 11.81 22.40 -2.23
C THR A 110 10.33 22.05 -2.14
N LEU A 111 9.58 22.72 -1.26
CA LEU A 111 8.12 22.57 -1.18
C LEU A 111 7.43 22.96 -2.48
N ALA A 112 7.82 24.09 -3.08
CA ALA A 112 7.27 24.53 -4.37
C ALA A 112 7.55 23.53 -5.50
N ILE A 113 8.75 22.94 -5.54
CA ILE A 113 9.08 21.86 -6.49
C ILE A 113 8.20 20.63 -6.23
N SER A 114 7.99 20.28 -4.96
CA SER A 114 7.15 19.14 -4.55
C SER A 114 5.71 19.30 -5.02
N GLU A 115 5.13 20.48 -4.80
CA GLU A 115 3.77 20.83 -5.23
C GLU A 115 3.66 20.80 -6.76
N SER A 116 4.62 21.39 -7.46
CA SER A 116 4.67 21.38 -8.92
C SER A 116 4.75 19.94 -9.48
N PHE A 117 5.58 19.09 -8.88
CA PHE A 117 5.68 17.68 -9.27
C PHE A 117 4.37 16.93 -9.04
N ARG A 118 3.75 17.08 -7.85
CA ARG A 118 2.48 16.43 -7.50
C ARG A 118 1.33 16.88 -8.41
N ALA A 119 1.30 18.15 -8.79
CA ALA A 119 0.33 18.67 -9.76
C ALA A 119 0.54 18.03 -11.15
N ARG A 120 1.80 17.90 -11.59
CA ARG A 120 2.11 17.27 -12.87
C ARG A 120 1.67 15.80 -12.93
N ILE A 121 2.04 14.98 -11.94
CA ILE A 121 1.64 13.55 -11.95
C ILE A 121 0.12 13.36 -11.78
N SER A 122 -0.57 14.33 -11.14
CA SER A 122 -2.04 14.34 -11.08
C SER A 122 -2.67 14.59 -12.45
N ASN A 123 -2.09 15.49 -13.25
CA ASN A 123 -2.53 15.73 -14.61
C ASN A 123 -2.22 14.53 -15.52
N GLU A 124 -1.05 13.89 -15.37
CA GLU A 124 -0.72 12.67 -16.12
C GLU A 124 -1.69 11.53 -15.78
N LEU A 125 -2.08 11.37 -14.51
CA LEU A 125 -3.10 10.39 -14.12
C LEU A 125 -4.49 10.75 -14.69
N HIS A 126 -4.84 12.04 -14.73
CA HIS A 126 -6.07 12.48 -15.39
C HIS A 126 -6.09 12.09 -16.87
N ASP A 127 -5.00 12.39 -17.58
CA ASP A 127 -4.85 12.07 -19.00
C ASP A 127 -4.93 10.56 -19.24
N TYR A 128 -4.30 9.76 -18.39
CA TYR A 128 -4.41 8.30 -18.40
C TYR A 128 -5.88 7.84 -18.27
N TYR A 129 -6.63 8.38 -17.31
CA TYR A 129 -8.04 8.02 -17.14
C TYR A 129 -8.92 8.43 -18.34
N VAL A 130 -8.76 9.65 -18.83
CA VAL A 130 -9.63 10.20 -19.88
C VAL A 130 -9.28 9.64 -21.25
N TYR A 131 -8.00 9.60 -21.61
CA TYR A 131 -7.57 9.27 -22.96
C TYR A 131 -7.28 7.79 -23.15
N GLU A 132 -6.70 7.10 -22.16
CA GLU A 132 -6.39 5.67 -22.29
C GLU A 132 -7.54 4.79 -21.82
N LEU A 133 -8.02 4.99 -20.58
CA LEU A 133 -9.09 4.17 -20.02
C LEU A 133 -10.50 4.61 -20.44
N LYS A 134 -10.63 5.76 -21.12
CA LYS A 134 -11.91 6.34 -21.56
C LYS A 134 -12.93 6.49 -20.42
N MET A 135 -12.44 6.79 -19.21
CA MET A 135 -13.27 6.94 -18.02
C MET A 135 -13.82 8.37 -17.92
N THR A 136 -15.15 8.51 -17.95
CA THR A 136 -15.82 9.81 -17.81
C THR A 136 -15.96 10.26 -16.36
N ASN A 137 -15.88 9.34 -15.39
CA ASN A 137 -15.89 9.63 -13.96
C ASN A 137 -14.95 8.68 -13.22
N TYR A 138 -13.80 9.20 -12.81
CA TYR A 138 -12.79 8.48 -12.03
C TYR A 138 -12.64 9.04 -10.60
N ALA A 139 -13.47 10.00 -10.19
CA ALA A 139 -13.32 10.69 -8.90
C ALA A 139 -13.41 9.71 -7.70
N ALA A 140 -14.38 8.80 -7.73
CA ALA A 140 -14.54 7.77 -6.70
C ALA A 140 -13.34 6.81 -6.65
N ARG A 141 -12.75 6.48 -7.80
CA ARG A 141 -11.55 5.65 -7.89
C ARG A 141 -10.34 6.37 -7.31
N LEU A 142 -10.13 7.63 -7.69
CA LEU A 142 -9.05 8.46 -7.17
C LEU A 142 -9.14 8.64 -5.65
N MET A 143 -10.35 8.86 -5.10
CA MET A 143 -10.55 8.93 -3.65
C MET A 143 -10.11 7.64 -2.95
N LYS A 144 -10.41 6.47 -3.52
CA LYS A 144 -9.96 5.19 -2.97
C LYS A 144 -8.44 5.00 -3.08
N LEU A 145 -7.82 5.40 -4.19
CA LEU A 145 -6.36 5.38 -4.34
C LEU A 145 -5.68 6.25 -3.27
N MET A 146 -6.20 7.45 -3.02
CA MET A 146 -5.67 8.33 -1.98
C MET A 146 -5.93 7.79 -0.56
N GLY A 147 -7.04 7.08 -0.35
CA GLY A 147 -7.28 6.34 0.90
C GLY A 147 -6.17 5.31 1.16
N ILE A 148 -5.85 4.48 0.17
CA ILE A 148 -4.77 3.50 0.25
C ILE A 148 -3.42 4.17 0.57
N VAL A 149 -3.11 5.29 -0.09
CA VAL A 149 -1.88 6.06 0.18
C VAL A 149 -1.79 6.46 1.65
N ASN A 150 -2.88 6.99 2.21
CA ASN A 150 -2.93 7.44 3.61
C ASN A 150 -2.88 6.25 4.59
N ASP A 151 -3.57 5.15 4.30
CA ASP A 151 -3.65 4.00 5.21
C ASP A 151 -2.33 3.22 5.32
N VAL A 152 -1.47 3.40 4.31
CA VAL A 152 -0.11 2.87 4.23
C VAL A 152 0.93 3.76 4.94
N GLU A 153 0.67 5.06 5.13
CA GLU A 153 1.54 5.94 5.94
C GLU A 153 1.57 5.50 7.41
#